data_AF-A0A830F4E9-F1
#
_entry.id   AF-A0A830F4E9-F1
#
_cell.length_a   1.000
_cell.length_b   1.000
_cell.length_c   1.000
_cell.angle_alpha   90.00
_cell.angle_beta   90.00
_cell.angle_gamma   90.00
#
_symmetry.space_group_name_H-M   'P 1'
#
loop_
_entity.id
_entity.type
_entity.pdbx_description
1 polymer ?
#
loop_
_entity_poly.entity_id
_entity_poly.type
_entity_poly.pdbx_seq_one_letter_code
_entity_poly.pdbx_strand_id
1 'polypeptide(L)'
;MKSGAGSPFEDDFDDDESAEETETADESQEAGRSHAGLASGSSATDTADTTSNLPYKYRRDGVQDDRDHGNIFLRDVAQTHVDELVDRMDETFQNESVYKIDVLEAVILAAGEPDKTVEDELRKMGYGMK
;
A
#
# COMPACT_ATOMS: atom_id res chain seq x y z
N MET A 1 14.70 -1.65 55.02
CA MET A 1 14.46 -0.42 54.24
C MET A 1 13.98 -0.80 52.85
N LYS A 2 12.69 -0.61 52.56
CA LYS A 2 12.17 -0.48 51.20
C LYS A 2 10.77 0.13 51.29
N SER A 3 10.73 1.45 51.48
CA SER A 3 9.53 2.23 51.18
C SER A 3 9.47 2.42 49.67
N GLY A 4 8.29 2.22 49.12
CA GLY A 4 8.02 2.25 47.69
C GLY A 4 8.26 3.60 47.05
N ALA A 5 8.68 3.56 45.80
CA ALA A 5 8.40 4.63 44.85
C ALA A 5 7.01 4.33 44.29
N GLY A 6 6.07 5.25 44.55
CA GLY A 6 4.71 5.21 44.00
C GLY A 6 4.72 5.30 42.48
N SER A 7 3.68 4.71 41.89
CA SER A 7 3.36 4.81 40.46
C SER A 7 3.06 6.27 40.09
N PRO A 8 3.64 6.84 39.02
CA PRO A 8 3.43 8.24 38.64
C PRO A 8 2.10 8.50 37.92
N PHE A 9 1.12 7.58 38.03
CA PHE A 9 -0.14 7.63 37.30
C PHE A 9 -1.38 7.49 38.19
N GLU A 10 -1.21 7.49 39.51
CA GLU A 10 -2.35 7.53 40.44
C GLU A 10 -2.40 8.89 41.10
N ASP A 11 -3.10 9.82 40.45
CA ASP A 11 -4.06 10.67 41.15
C ASP A 11 -5.10 11.21 40.17
N ASP A 12 -6.36 10.96 40.55
CA ASP A 12 -7.53 11.82 40.38
C ASP A 12 -8.41 11.68 39.13
N PHE A 13 -9.15 10.56 39.06
CA PHE A 13 -10.49 10.57 38.48
C PHE A 13 -11.49 9.95 39.46
N ASP A 14 -11.77 10.67 40.55
CA ASP A 14 -13.05 10.54 41.26
C ASP A 14 -14.03 11.56 40.65
N ASP A 15 -14.92 11.08 39.78
CA ASP A 15 -16.24 11.69 39.57
C ASP A 15 -17.24 10.56 39.25
N ASP A 16 -17.99 10.18 40.27
CA ASP A 16 -19.08 9.22 40.24
C ASP A 16 -20.41 10.01 40.22
N GLU A 17 -21.08 10.08 39.07
CA GLU A 17 -22.44 9.57 38.87
C GLU A 17 -23.15 10.19 37.65
N SER A 18 -23.85 9.29 36.93
CA SER A 18 -25.05 9.54 36.12
C SER A 18 -24.88 9.94 34.65
N ALA A 19 -24.93 8.93 33.77
CA ALA A 19 -25.70 9.01 32.53
C ALA A 19 -26.08 7.61 32.05
N GLU A 20 -27.26 7.54 31.46
CA GLU A 20 -28.08 6.37 31.17
C GLU A 20 -27.53 5.44 30.07
N GLU A 21 -28.05 4.22 30.09
CA GLU A 21 -28.45 3.34 28.98
C GLU A 21 -27.94 3.70 27.57
N THR A 22 -27.41 2.69 26.83
CA THR A 22 -27.84 2.33 25.46
C THR A 22 -26.80 1.47 24.71
N GLU A 23 -27.28 0.29 24.32
CA GLU A 23 -27.03 -0.45 23.07
C GLU A 23 -25.81 -1.37 22.80
N THR A 24 -26.22 -2.62 22.52
CA THR A 24 -25.74 -3.54 21.48
C THR A 24 -24.43 -4.28 21.70
N ALA A 25 -24.57 -5.53 22.12
CA ALA A 25 -23.63 -6.60 21.84
C ALA A 25 -23.68 -6.92 20.33
N ASP A 26 -22.63 -6.54 19.59
CA ASP A 26 -22.39 -7.00 18.23
C ASP A 26 -21.27 -8.06 18.26
N GLU A 27 -21.68 -9.32 18.12
CA GLU A 27 -20.82 -10.49 17.94
C GLU A 27 -20.03 -10.34 16.63
N SER A 28 -18.80 -9.86 16.72
CA SER A 28 -17.85 -9.91 15.62
C SER A 28 -17.37 -11.34 15.42
N GLN A 29 -18.01 -12.03 14.47
CA GLN A 29 -17.61 -13.33 13.94
C GLN A 29 -16.22 -13.25 13.29
N GLU A 30 -15.21 -13.83 13.95
CA GLU A 30 -13.92 -14.14 13.33
C GLU A 30 -14.10 -15.33 12.37
N ALA A 31 -14.42 -15.03 11.11
CA ALA A 31 -14.33 -15.99 10.02
C ALA A 31 -12.88 -16.01 9.49
N GLY A 32 -12.01 -16.75 10.18
CA GLY A 32 -10.70 -17.15 9.67
C GLY A 32 -10.86 -18.04 8.44
N ARG A 33 -10.87 -17.43 7.24
CA ARG A 33 -10.93 -18.17 5.97
C ARG A 33 -9.51 -18.46 5.49
N SER A 34 -9.06 -19.67 5.80
CA SER A 34 -7.87 -20.30 5.26
C SER A 34 -7.92 -20.32 3.72
N HIS A 35 -6.92 -19.71 3.08
CA HIS A 35 -6.74 -19.73 1.63
C HIS A 35 -6.27 -21.12 1.20
N ALA A 36 -7.22 -22.03 0.98
CA ALA A 36 -6.96 -23.27 0.27
C ALA A 36 -6.69 -22.95 -1.21
N GLY A 37 -5.53 -23.39 -1.72
CA GLY A 37 -5.14 -23.23 -3.11
C GLY A 37 -6.13 -23.89 -4.06
N LEU A 38 -6.55 -23.13 -5.07
CA LEU A 38 -7.24 -23.65 -6.25
C LEU A 38 -6.34 -23.36 -7.45
N ALA A 39 -5.52 -24.36 -7.78
CA ALA A 39 -4.95 -24.48 -9.11
C ALA A 39 -6.11 -24.68 -10.10
N SER A 40 -6.40 -23.66 -10.90
CA SER A 40 -7.28 -23.78 -12.06
C SER A 40 -6.41 -23.66 -13.31
N GLY A 41 -6.08 -24.81 -13.89
CA GLY A 41 -5.44 -24.88 -15.20
C GLY A 41 -6.41 -24.35 -16.26
N SER A 42 -6.11 -23.19 -16.81
CA SER A 42 -6.58 -22.79 -18.14
C SER A 42 -5.41 -22.87 -19.11
N SER A 43 -5.55 -23.70 -20.14
CA SER A 43 -4.65 -23.75 -21.27
C SER A 43 -4.63 -22.39 -21.99
N ALA A 44 -3.66 -21.55 -21.66
CA ALA A 44 -3.37 -20.29 -22.35
C ALA A 44 -2.07 -20.46 -23.16
N THR A 45 -2.13 -21.21 -24.26
CA THR A 45 -1.00 -21.34 -25.20
C THR A 45 -1.41 -20.77 -26.54
N ASP A 46 -1.59 -19.44 -26.64
CA ASP A 46 -1.39 -18.67 -27.89
C ASP A 46 -1.44 -17.12 -27.74
N THR A 47 -1.56 -16.56 -26.52
CA THR A 47 -1.65 -15.09 -26.32
C THR A 47 -0.41 -14.46 -25.65
N ALA A 48 0.54 -15.27 -25.20
CA ALA A 48 1.70 -14.80 -24.42
C ALA A 48 2.71 -13.98 -25.25
N ASP A 49 2.74 -14.14 -26.57
CA ASP A 49 3.78 -13.54 -27.42
C ASP A 49 3.47 -12.08 -27.77
N THR A 50 2.20 -11.72 -27.98
CA THR A 50 1.79 -10.34 -28.35
C THR A 50 1.70 -9.39 -27.17
N THR A 51 1.48 -9.89 -25.96
CA THR A 51 1.40 -9.06 -24.74
C THR A 51 2.76 -8.55 -24.30
N SER A 52 3.86 -9.27 -24.61
CA SER A 52 5.22 -8.93 -24.20
C SER A 52 5.70 -7.53 -24.62
N ASN A 53 5.17 -6.98 -25.72
CA ASN A 53 5.50 -5.65 -26.23
C ASN A 53 4.70 -4.51 -25.57
N LEU A 54 3.68 -4.82 -24.77
CA LEU A 54 2.90 -3.81 -24.06
C LEU A 54 3.66 -3.31 -22.82
N PRO A 55 3.52 -2.04 -22.44
CA PRO A 55 3.99 -1.56 -21.13
C PRO A 55 3.41 -2.40 -19.98
N TYR A 56 4.17 -2.52 -18.89
CA TYR A 56 3.82 -3.40 -17.76
C TYR A 56 2.39 -3.20 -17.23
N LYS A 57 1.93 -1.95 -17.11
CA LYS A 57 0.58 -1.60 -16.62
C LYS A 57 -0.55 -2.19 -17.47
N TYR A 58 -0.33 -2.45 -18.76
CA TYR A 58 -1.32 -3.02 -19.66
C TYR A 58 -1.24 -4.55 -19.77
N ARG A 59 -0.19 -5.17 -19.21
CA ARG A 59 0.01 -6.63 -19.19
C ARG A 59 -0.53 -7.28 -17.92
N ARG A 60 -0.60 -6.54 -16.82
CA ARG A 60 -1.02 -7.02 -15.49
C ARG A 60 -2.54 -6.93 -15.32
N ASP A 61 -3.12 -7.84 -14.55
CA ASP A 61 -4.52 -7.78 -14.11
C ASP A 61 -4.65 -7.02 -12.79
N GLY A 62 -3.67 -7.19 -11.90
CA GLY A 62 -3.53 -6.53 -10.61
C GLY A 62 -2.24 -5.73 -10.50
N VAL A 63 -2.22 -4.75 -9.60
CA VAL A 63 -1.02 -3.93 -9.37
C VAL A 63 0.14 -4.72 -8.76
N GLN A 64 -0.11 -5.92 -8.23
CA GLN A 64 0.92 -6.75 -7.59
C GLN A 64 1.43 -7.89 -8.50
N ASP A 65 0.86 -8.06 -9.69
CA ASP A 65 1.17 -9.21 -10.54
C ASP A 65 2.62 -9.16 -11.03
N ASP A 66 3.27 -10.32 -11.14
CA ASP A 66 4.66 -10.45 -11.57
C ASP A 66 5.67 -9.61 -10.74
N ARG A 67 5.36 -9.32 -9.47
CA ARG A 67 6.25 -8.63 -8.53
C ARG A 67 6.65 -9.51 -7.36
N ASP A 68 7.92 -9.41 -6.98
CA ASP A 68 8.40 -9.96 -5.72
C ASP A 68 7.98 -9.05 -4.56
N HIS A 69 7.52 -9.66 -3.47
CA HIS A 69 7.10 -8.93 -2.27
C HIS A 69 8.30 -8.51 -1.42
N GLY A 70 8.45 -7.20 -1.19
CA GLY A 70 9.47 -6.62 -0.31
C GLY A 70 8.86 -5.81 0.83
N ASN A 71 9.16 -6.17 2.08
CA ASN A 71 8.72 -5.41 3.25
C ASN A 71 9.63 -4.20 3.47
N ILE A 72 9.09 -2.99 3.36
CA ILE A 72 9.80 -1.74 3.61
C ILE A 72 9.09 -0.97 4.73
N PHE A 73 9.83 -0.60 5.77
CA PHE A 73 9.35 0.31 6.82
C PHE A 73 9.93 1.70 6.60
N LEU A 74 9.06 2.70 6.44
CA LEU A 74 9.44 4.09 6.24
C LEU A 74 9.31 4.87 7.55
N ARG A 75 10.23 5.80 7.78
CA ARG A 75 10.07 6.85 8.80
C ARG A 75 9.01 7.85 8.32
N ASP A 76 8.37 8.55 9.25
CA ASP A 76 7.29 9.52 8.96
C ASP A 76 7.67 10.51 7.85
N VAL A 77 8.84 11.12 7.92
CA VAL A 77 9.33 12.07 6.89
C VAL A 77 9.41 11.43 5.49
N ALA A 78 9.84 10.18 5.41
CA ALA A 78 9.93 9.47 4.14
C ALA A 78 8.54 9.07 3.63
N GLN A 79 7.65 8.66 4.53
CA GLN A 79 6.27 8.33 4.22
C GLN A 79 5.52 9.56 3.67
N THR A 80 5.67 10.72 4.30
CA THR A 80 5.10 12.00 3.79
C THR A 80 5.62 12.31 2.39
N HIS A 81 6.93 12.20 2.14
CA HIS A 81 7.48 12.46 0.81
C HIS A 81 7.00 11.49 -0.26
N VAL A 82 6.74 10.22 0.11
CA VAL A 82 6.15 9.24 -0.82
C VAL A 82 4.73 9.65 -1.16
N ASP A 83 3.92 10.03 -0.18
CA ASP A 83 2.53 10.44 -0.41
C ASP A 83 2.48 11.72 -1.28
N GLU A 84 3.29 12.74 -0.97
CA GLU A 84 3.44 13.95 -1.80
C GLU A 84 3.90 13.64 -3.23
N LEU A 85 4.76 12.62 -3.40
CA LEU A 85 5.22 12.20 -4.72
C LEU A 85 4.10 11.50 -5.49
N VAL A 86 3.30 10.66 -4.85
CA VAL A 86 2.11 10.05 -5.47
C VAL A 86 1.16 11.13 -5.96
N ASP A 87 0.81 12.09 -5.10
CA ASP A 87 -0.07 13.20 -5.44
C ASP A 87 0.46 13.99 -6.65
N ARG A 88 1.76 14.29 -6.67
CA ARG A 88 2.41 14.97 -7.80
C ARG A 88 2.32 14.16 -9.09
N MET A 89 2.47 12.84 -9.02
CA MET A 89 2.37 11.98 -10.21
C MET A 89 0.92 11.88 -10.69
N ASP A 90 -0.06 11.83 -9.79
CA ASP A 90 -1.49 11.91 -10.13
C ASP A 90 -1.80 13.21 -10.88
N GLU A 91 -1.33 14.35 -10.36
CA GLU A 91 -1.45 15.65 -11.03
C GLU A 91 -0.75 15.69 -12.39
N THR A 92 0.38 14.98 -12.53
CA THR A 92 1.14 14.92 -13.77
C THR A 92 0.40 14.11 -14.84
N PHE A 93 -0.18 12.96 -14.47
CA PHE A 93 -0.81 12.05 -15.41
C PHE A 93 -2.32 12.28 -15.61
N GLN A 94 -2.97 13.12 -14.78
CA GLN A 94 -4.33 13.73 -14.84
C GLN A 94 -5.53 12.80 -15.13
N ASN A 95 -5.41 11.93 -16.13
CA ASN A 95 -6.43 11.03 -16.67
C ASN A 95 -6.41 9.64 -16.00
N GLU A 96 -5.53 9.43 -15.02
CA GLU A 96 -5.43 8.18 -14.28
C GLU A 96 -4.77 8.35 -12.91
N SER A 97 -5.19 7.51 -11.96
CA SER A 97 -4.56 7.36 -10.66
C SER A 97 -3.28 6.53 -10.79
N VAL A 98 -2.24 6.95 -10.11
CA VAL A 98 -0.94 6.34 -10.01
C VAL A 98 -0.86 5.55 -8.71
N TYR A 99 -0.55 4.27 -8.82
CA TYR A 99 -0.45 3.42 -7.65
C TYR A 99 0.85 3.67 -6.89
N LYS A 100 0.76 3.83 -5.56
CA LYS A 100 1.91 4.02 -4.67
C LYS A 100 3.00 2.96 -4.85
N ILE A 101 2.65 1.70 -5.09
CA ILE A 101 3.62 0.63 -5.35
C ILE A 101 4.39 0.86 -6.67
N ASP A 102 3.75 1.42 -7.70
CA ASP A 102 4.42 1.78 -8.96
C ASP A 102 5.36 2.96 -8.74
N VAL A 103 4.95 3.95 -7.95
CA VAL A 103 5.81 5.10 -7.58
C VAL A 103 7.04 4.64 -6.81
N LEU A 104 6.88 3.75 -5.82
CA LEU A 104 8.01 3.22 -5.05
C LEU A 104 8.97 2.42 -5.93
N GLU A 105 8.46 1.59 -6.84
CA GLU A 105 9.31 0.88 -7.81
C GLU A 105 10.05 1.87 -8.72
N ALA A 106 9.35 2.87 -9.26
CA ALA A 106 9.94 3.90 -10.11
C ALA A 106 11.03 4.70 -9.39
N VAL A 107 10.85 5.01 -8.09
CA VAL A 107 11.88 5.64 -7.25
C VAL A 107 13.12 4.74 -7.16
N ILE A 108 12.94 3.43 -6.94
CA ILE A 108 14.06 2.48 -6.84
C ILE A 108 14.81 2.37 -8.19
N LEU A 109 14.07 2.29 -9.30
CA LEU A 109 14.64 2.20 -10.64
C LEU A 109 15.36 3.49 -11.08
N ALA A 110 14.84 4.65 -10.67
CA ALA A 110 15.45 5.95 -10.96
C ALA A 110 16.65 6.27 -10.06
N ALA A 111 16.67 5.80 -8.80
CA ALA A 111 17.70 6.18 -7.82
C ALA A 111 19.14 5.85 -8.25
N GLY A 112 19.34 4.84 -9.10
CA GLY A 112 20.66 4.44 -9.59
C GLY A 112 21.19 5.25 -10.78
N GLU A 113 20.40 6.15 -11.36
CA GLU A 113 20.63 6.69 -12.69
C GLU A 113 20.36 8.21 -12.70
N PRO A 114 21.40 9.06 -12.84
CA PRO A 114 21.27 10.51 -12.64
C PRO A 114 20.34 11.20 -13.65
N ASP A 115 20.19 10.60 -14.83
CA ASP A 115 19.38 11.16 -15.93
C ASP A 115 17.95 10.61 -15.95
N LYS A 116 17.59 9.72 -15.03
CA LYS A 116 16.25 9.12 -14.97
C LYS A 116 15.43 9.76 -13.88
N THR A 117 14.20 10.13 -14.22
CA THR A 117 13.22 10.60 -13.24
C THR A 117 12.19 9.51 -12.92
N VAL A 118 11.49 9.66 -11.79
CA VAL A 118 10.35 8.81 -11.43
C VAL A 118 9.29 8.85 -12.52
N GLU A 119 9.04 10.02 -13.10
CA GLU A 119 8.09 10.23 -14.19
C GLU A 119 8.48 9.44 -15.45
N ASP A 120 9.78 9.39 -15.79
CA ASP A 120 10.27 8.61 -16.94
C ASP A 120 10.05 7.11 -16.74
N GLU A 121 10.29 6.59 -15.53
CA GLU A 121 10.02 5.18 -15.22
C GLU A 121 8.53 4.86 -15.24
N LEU A 122 7.68 5.74 -14.71
CA LEU A 122 6.23 5.57 -14.78
C LEU A 122 5.72 5.60 -16.22
N ARG A 123 6.26 6.48 -17.08
CA ARG A 123 5.94 6.44 -18.52
C ARG A 123 6.33 5.12 -19.16
N LYS A 124 7.51 4.57 -18.86
CA LYS A 124 7.92 3.24 -19.37
C LYS A 124 6.99 2.14 -18.90
N MET A 125 6.45 2.25 -17.68
CA MET A 125 5.45 1.32 -17.15
C MET A 125 4.09 1.44 -17.86
N GLY A 126 3.80 2.57 -18.49
CA GLY A 126 2.60 2.79 -19.31
C GLY A 126 1.70 3.93 -18.84
N TYR A 127 2.15 4.76 -17.90
CA TYR A 127 1.41 5.95 -17.48
C TYR A 127 1.47 7.06 -18.55
N GLY A 128 0.36 7.77 -18.74
CA GLY A 128 0.23 8.87 -19.69
C GLY A 128 0.09 8.45 -21.15
N MET A 129 -0.21 7.18 -21.43
CA MET A 129 -0.34 6.63 -22.79
C MET A 129 -1.78 6.54 -23.32
N LYS A 130 -2.75 7.11 -22.61
CA LYS A 130 -4.17 7.15 -23.03
C LYS A 130 -4.48 8.30 -23.98
#